data_AF-K4L5D5-F1
#
_entry.id   AF-K4L5D5-F1
#
_cell.length_a   1.000
_cell.length_b   1.000
_cell.length_c   1.000
_cell.angle_alpha   90.00
_cell.angle_beta   90.00
_cell.angle_gamma   90.00
#
_symmetry.space_group_name_H-M   'P 1'
#
loop_
_entity.id
_entity.type
_entity.pdbx_description
1 polymer ?
#
loop_
_entity_poly.entity_id
_entity_poly.type
_entity_poly.pdbx_seq_one_letter_code
_entity_poly.pdbx_strand_id
1 'polypeptide(L)'
;MAIDESGNVTFTAEEQAKVDSIVQERLARAKAEKPADYDDLQEIAKELEAFDFTGTPAEKKAAIKAARAELTAQKELEELQKQAKTEGTSPELLKEIKELKKEIGELKGERQAQKQAEESRKQADEKVNEQIAAMQEKHSDVDLKALLEDQKFVKFAKGKNLPLVELYEDFVEFVGETEAATIAKVKSKEERSTGSGKNSGSPGGNYGLTDNQKKLAKENGMTEKQYADFLSHIK
;
A
#
# COMPACT_ATOMS: atom_id res chain seq x y z
N MET A 1 31.72 43.66 3.23
CA MET A 1 31.10 42.46 2.65
C MET A 1 30.69 42.79 1.22
N ALA A 2 31.40 42.23 0.24
CA ALA A 2 31.17 42.47 -1.18
C ALA A 2 30.77 41.16 -1.86
N ILE A 3 29.87 41.19 -2.82
CA ILE A 3 29.51 40.00 -3.60
C ILE A 3 30.31 40.06 -4.89
N ASP A 4 31.11 39.04 -5.15
CA ASP A 4 31.88 38.95 -6.40
C ASP A 4 30.97 38.67 -7.60
N GLU A 5 31.51 38.80 -8.81
CA GLU A 5 30.76 38.61 -10.07
C GLU A 5 30.17 37.20 -10.24
N SER A 6 30.59 36.24 -9.39
CA SER A 6 30.08 34.86 -9.34
C SER A 6 29.00 34.64 -8.29
N GLY A 7 28.59 35.69 -7.56
CA GLY A 7 27.58 35.62 -6.50
C GLY A 7 28.11 35.17 -5.15
N ASN A 8 29.44 35.03 -4.98
CA ASN A 8 30.03 34.62 -3.71
C ASN A 8 30.30 35.84 -2.83
N VAL A 9 30.02 35.68 -1.54
CA VAL A 9 30.37 36.69 -0.55
C VAL A 9 31.87 36.67 -0.32
N THR A 10 32.52 37.79 -0.63
CA THR A 10 33.93 38.03 -0.36
C THR A 10 34.09 39.00 0.82
N PHE A 11 35.00 38.64 1.71
CA PHE A 11 35.41 39.47 2.83
C PHE A 11 36.69 40.20 2.47
N THR A 12 36.80 41.46 2.85
CA THR A 12 38.10 42.15 2.86
C THR A 12 39.05 41.45 3.86
N ALA A 13 40.36 41.62 3.70
CA ALA A 13 41.35 40.99 4.60
C ALA A 13 41.09 41.30 6.09
N GLU A 14 40.65 42.52 6.40
CA GLU A 14 40.28 42.93 7.75
C GLU A 14 38.99 42.28 8.25
N GLU A 15 38.00 42.08 7.37
CA GLU A 15 36.76 41.38 7.70
C GLU A 15 37.03 39.88 7.92
N GLN A 16 37.87 39.25 7.09
CA GLN A 16 38.25 37.86 7.23
C GLN A 16 39.00 37.63 8.55
N ALA A 17 39.95 38.50 8.89
CA ALA A 17 40.67 38.42 10.17
C ALA A 17 39.73 38.52 11.38
N LYS A 18 38.68 39.34 11.29
CA LYS A 18 37.64 39.44 12.35
C LYS A 18 36.79 38.18 12.42
N VAL A 19 36.37 37.62 11.28
CA VAL A 19 35.62 36.35 11.25
C VAL A 19 36.46 35.22 11.85
N ASP A 20 37.73 35.11 11.46
CA ASP A 20 38.65 34.09 11.98
C ASP A 20 38.85 34.24 13.49
N SER A 21 39.02 35.47 13.98
CA SER A 21 39.09 35.74 15.42
C SER A 21 37.83 35.32 16.17
N ILE A 22 36.64 35.62 15.64
CA ILE A 22 35.36 35.24 16.25
C ILE A 22 35.19 33.72 16.23
N VAL A 23 35.55 33.07 15.13
CA VAL A 23 35.51 31.61 15.00
C VAL A 23 36.45 30.99 16.03
N GLN A 24 37.70 31.45 16.14
CA GLN A 24 38.64 30.94 17.11
C GLN A 24 38.19 31.15 18.55
N GLU A 25 37.63 32.33 18.88
CA GLU A 25 37.08 32.59 20.22
C GLU A 25 35.92 31.63 20.53
N ARG A 26 35.00 31.42 19.58
CA ARG A 26 33.88 30.49 19.74
C ARG A 26 34.35 29.04 19.84
N LEU A 27 35.36 28.66 19.07
CA LEU A 27 35.94 27.32 19.12
C LEU A 27 36.67 27.09 20.45
N ALA A 28 37.35 28.10 20.98
CA ALA A 28 37.98 28.05 22.29
C ALA A 28 36.93 27.97 23.41
N ARG A 29 35.84 28.75 23.31
CA ARG A 29 34.73 28.72 24.26
C ARG A 29 34.01 27.37 24.25
N ALA A 30 33.72 26.83 23.07
CA ALA A 30 33.10 25.50 22.92
C ALA A 30 34.01 24.36 23.40
N LYS A 31 35.34 24.51 23.26
CA LYS A 31 36.33 23.56 23.83
C LYS A 31 36.47 23.69 25.34
N ALA A 32 36.25 24.88 25.90
CA ALA A 32 36.34 25.15 27.33
C ALA A 32 35.03 24.80 28.07
N GLU A 33 33.90 24.82 27.37
CA GLU A 33 32.62 24.30 27.85
C GLU A 33 32.70 22.78 27.99
N LYS A 34 33.14 22.35 29.17
CA LYS A 34 33.03 20.96 29.59
C LYS A 34 31.53 20.61 29.70
N PRO A 35 31.09 19.49 29.11
CA PRO A 35 29.79 18.90 29.42
C PRO A 35 29.61 18.77 30.94
N ALA A 36 28.36 18.87 31.41
CA ALA A 36 28.05 18.79 32.85
C ALA A 36 28.54 17.48 33.50
N ASP A 37 28.68 16.43 32.71
CA ASP A 37 29.12 15.08 33.06
C ASP A 37 30.58 14.78 32.67
N TYR A 38 31.37 15.78 32.28
CA TYR A 38 32.75 15.58 31.80
C TYR A 38 33.64 14.87 32.82
N ASP A 39 33.58 15.28 34.08
CA ASP A 39 34.41 14.70 35.13
C ASP A 39 33.98 13.25 35.44
N ASP A 40 32.67 12.96 35.45
CA ASP A 40 32.12 11.61 35.59
C ASP A 40 32.56 10.70 34.44
N LEU A 41 32.51 11.19 33.19
CA LEU A 41 32.97 10.42 32.02
C LEU A 41 34.47 10.13 32.05
N GLN A 42 35.28 11.05 32.59
CA GLN A 42 36.72 10.83 32.78
C GLN A 42 36.98 9.80 33.88
N GLU A 43 36.19 9.81 34.95
CA GLU A 43 36.28 8.79 36.01
C GLU A 43 35.91 7.41 35.47
N ILE A 44 34.79 7.28 34.74
CA ILE A 44 34.40 6.03 34.06
C ILE A 44 35.48 5.56 33.09
N ALA A 45 36.10 6.47 32.32
CA ALA A 45 37.16 6.11 31.40
C ALA A 45 38.40 5.54 32.10
N LYS A 46 38.76 6.07 33.28
CA LYS A 46 39.85 5.57 34.12
C LYS A 46 39.51 4.24 34.76
N GLU A 47 38.28 4.06 35.24
CA GLU A 47 37.82 2.78 35.78
C GLU A 47 37.90 1.68 34.70
N LEU A 48 37.41 1.97 33.48
CA LEU A 48 37.52 1.02 32.37
C LEU A 48 38.97 0.65 32.06
N GLU A 49 39.90 1.61 32.09
CA GLU A 49 41.33 1.33 31.94
C GLU A 49 41.90 0.50 33.08
N ALA A 50 41.43 0.69 34.31
CA ALA A 50 41.80 -0.15 35.46
C ALA A 50 41.30 -1.60 35.33
N PHE A 51 40.28 -1.85 34.51
CA PHE A 51 39.80 -3.18 34.11
C PHE A 51 40.41 -3.66 32.79
N ASP A 52 41.57 -3.12 32.38
CA ASP A 52 42.28 -3.42 31.14
C ASP A 52 41.51 -3.11 29.85
N PHE A 53 40.36 -2.41 29.93
CA PHE A 53 39.65 -1.91 28.76
C PHE A 53 40.31 -0.61 28.28
N THR A 54 41.34 -0.77 27.45
CA THR A 54 42.16 0.32 26.91
C THR A 54 41.76 0.69 25.47
N GLY A 55 42.26 1.84 25.00
CA GLY A 55 42.06 2.30 23.62
C GLY A 55 40.90 3.28 23.46
N THR A 56 40.45 3.44 22.22
CA THR A 56 39.34 4.32 21.83
C THR A 56 38.01 3.85 22.44
N PRO A 57 36.99 4.73 22.55
CA PRO A 57 35.66 4.32 23.03
C PRO A 57 35.05 3.14 22.25
N ALA A 58 35.36 3.02 20.95
CA ALA A 58 34.92 1.91 20.12
C ALA A 58 35.61 0.60 20.52
N GLU A 59 36.92 0.62 20.78
CA GLU A 59 37.69 -0.54 21.23
C GLU A 59 37.27 -0.98 22.64
N LYS A 60 37.09 -0.03 23.58
CA LYS A 60 36.56 -0.32 24.92
C LYS A 60 35.19 -1.00 24.82
N LYS A 61 34.29 -0.50 23.96
CA LYS A 61 32.96 -1.11 23.73
C LYS A 61 33.07 -2.53 23.16
N ALA A 62 33.97 -2.76 22.21
CA ALA A 62 34.20 -4.08 21.63
C ALA A 62 34.74 -5.06 22.68
N ALA A 63 35.70 -4.63 23.50
CA ALA A 63 36.29 -5.44 24.56
C ALA A 63 35.27 -5.76 25.67
N ILE A 64 34.44 -4.81 26.09
CA ILE A 64 33.34 -5.05 27.03
C ILE A 64 32.34 -6.07 26.45
N LYS A 65 32.03 -5.97 25.16
CA LYS A 65 31.13 -6.93 24.49
C LYS A 65 31.74 -8.34 24.48
N ALA A 66 33.04 -8.46 24.20
CA ALA A 66 33.76 -9.74 24.23
C ALA A 66 33.79 -10.34 25.64
N ALA A 67 34.16 -9.54 26.66
CA ALA A 67 34.18 -9.97 28.06
C ALA A 67 32.79 -10.42 28.55
N ARG A 68 31.73 -9.73 28.13
CA ARG A 68 30.34 -10.17 28.41
C ARG A 68 30.02 -11.51 27.76
N ALA A 69 30.39 -11.70 26.49
CA ALA A 69 30.16 -12.96 25.78
C ALA A 69 30.93 -14.12 26.42
N GLU A 70 32.16 -13.88 26.85
CA GLU A 70 32.98 -14.87 27.55
C GLU A 70 32.40 -15.22 28.92
N LEU A 71 31.98 -14.23 29.69
CA LEU A 71 31.34 -14.44 30.98
C LEU A 71 30.00 -15.19 30.87
N THR A 72 29.22 -14.93 29.81
CA THR A 72 28.02 -15.73 29.53
C THR A 72 28.37 -17.18 29.16
N ALA A 73 29.38 -17.39 28.31
CA ALA A 73 29.80 -18.74 27.92
C ALA A 73 30.35 -19.53 29.12
N GLN A 74 31.11 -18.89 30.01
CA GLN A 74 31.60 -19.51 31.24
C GLN A 74 30.46 -19.93 32.18
N LYS A 75 29.44 -19.08 32.35
CA LYS A 75 28.25 -19.42 33.15
C LYS A 75 27.48 -20.60 32.56
N GLU A 76 27.26 -20.60 31.25
CA GLU A 76 26.59 -21.71 30.56
C GLU A 76 27.37 -23.02 30.71
N LEU A 77 28.70 -22.97 30.62
CA LEU A 77 29.57 -24.12 30.82
C LEU A 77 29.50 -24.63 32.26
N GLU A 78 29.55 -23.74 33.25
CA GLU A 78 29.43 -24.10 34.66
C GLU A 78 28.06 -24.73 34.97
N GLU A 79 26.98 -24.20 34.40
CA GLU A 79 25.64 -24.79 34.52
C GLU A 79 25.56 -26.17 33.85
N LEU A 80 26.13 -26.33 32.66
CA LEU A 80 26.21 -27.62 31.98
C LEU A 80 27.02 -28.63 32.81
N GLN A 81 28.12 -28.21 33.43
CA GLN A 81 28.90 -29.06 34.31
C GLN A 81 28.14 -29.46 35.57
N LYS A 82 27.37 -28.54 36.17
CA LYS A 82 26.50 -28.86 37.32
C LYS A 82 25.41 -29.85 36.92
N GLN A 83 24.75 -29.63 35.79
CA GLN A 83 23.71 -30.52 35.26
C GLN A 83 24.27 -31.90 34.90
N ALA A 84 25.45 -31.95 34.28
CA ALA A 84 26.16 -33.19 33.94
C ALA A 84 26.44 -34.03 35.19
N LYS A 85 26.90 -33.38 36.27
CA LYS A 85 27.14 -34.05 37.56
C LYS A 85 25.84 -34.58 38.18
N THR A 86 24.74 -33.84 38.11
CA THR A 86 23.45 -34.29 38.66
C THR A 86 22.84 -35.42 37.85
N GLU A 87 23.00 -35.42 36.53
CA GLU A 87 22.43 -36.40 35.61
C GLU A 87 23.35 -37.60 35.37
N GLY A 88 24.58 -37.59 35.92
CA GLY A 88 25.55 -38.68 35.77
C GLY A 88 26.06 -38.84 34.33
N THR A 89 26.12 -37.75 33.57
CA THR A 89 26.52 -37.72 32.15
C THR A 89 27.63 -36.71 31.90
N SER A 90 28.13 -36.59 30.67
CA SER A 90 29.12 -35.57 30.31
C SER A 90 28.48 -34.23 29.89
N PRO A 91 29.13 -33.09 30.14
CA PRO A 91 28.63 -31.77 29.70
C PRO A 91 28.47 -31.67 28.18
N GLU A 92 29.35 -32.32 27.42
CA GLU A 92 29.30 -32.37 25.95
C GLU A 92 28.05 -33.11 25.46
N LEU A 93 27.75 -34.28 26.05
CA LEU A 93 26.54 -35.04 25.72
C LEU A 93 25.28 -34.25 26.08
N LEU A 94 25.26 -33.50 27.19
CA LEU A 94 24.12 -32.65 27.52
C LEU A 94 23.91 -31.51 26.52
N LYS A 95 24.99 -30.91 26.04
CA LYS A 95 24.92 -29.87 25.03
C LYS A 95 24.34 -30.44 23.73
N GLU A 96 24.84 -31.59 23.28
CA GLU A 96 24.35 -32.28 22.09
C GLU A 96 22.88 -32.69 22.24
N ILE A 97 22.47 -33.24 23.40
CA ILE A 97 21.06 -33.57 23.69
C ILE A 97 20.17 -32.33 23.64
N LYS A 98 20.63 -31.18 24.14
CA LYS A 98 19.87 -29.92 24.09
C LYS A 98 19.73 -29.42 22.66
N GLU A 99 20.80 -29.47 21.87
CA GLU A 99 20.79 -29.10 20.44
C GLU A 99 19.84 -30.00 19.64
N LEU A 100 19.97 -31.32 19.79
CA LEU A 100 19.08 -32.30 19.14
C LEU A 100 17.61 -32.12 19.55
N LYS A 101 17.32 -31.85 20.83
CA LYS A 101 15.96 -31.55 21.29
C LYS A 101 15.39 -30.31 20.62
N LYS A 102 16.21 -29.28 20.43
CA LYS A 102 15.82 -28.06 19.73
C LYS A 102 15.52 -28.34 18.26
N GLU A 103 16.41 -29.02 17.55
CA GLU A 103 16.21 -29.41 16.15
C GLU A 103 14.97 -30.27 15.96
N ILE A 104 14.75 -31.26 16.84
CA ILE A 104 13.54 -32.10 16.81
C ILE A 104 12.28 -31.25 17.04
N GLY A 105 12.35 -30.24 17.91
CA GLY A 105 11.26 -29.29 18.14
C GLY A 105 10.92 -28.49 16.89
N GLU A 106 11.94 -27.94 16.23
CA GLU A 106 11.81 -27.17 14.98
C GLU A 106 11.24 -28.05 13.85
N LEU A 107 11.82 -29.23 13.61
CA LEU A 107 11.34 -30.18 12.60
C LEU A 107 9.89 -30.62 12.84
N LYS A 108 9.49 -30.84 14.09
CA LYS A 108 8.10 -31.16 14.43
C LYS A 108 7.16 -29.99 14.13
N GLY A 109 7.56 -28.77 14.46
CA GLY A 109 6.81 -27.55 14.15
C GLY A 109 6.62 -27.37 12.65
N GLU A 110 7.69 -27.50 11.87
CA GLU A 110 7.64 -27.43 10.40
C GLU A 110 6.73 -28.50 9.81
N ARG A 111 6.86 -29.75 10.27
CA ARG A 111 6.03 -30.86 9.78
C ARG A 111 4.55 -30.65 10.12
N GLN A 112 4.24 -30.07 11.27
CA GLN A 112 2.86 -29.75 11.64
C GLN A 112 2.29 -28.61 10.78
N ALA A 113 3.09 -27.55 10.54
CA ALA A 113 2.69 -26.45 9.65
C ALA A 113 2.45 -26.94 8.22
N GLN A 114 3.32 -27.82 7.69
CA GLN A 114 3.14 -28.45 6.38
C GLN A 114 1.87 -29.28 6.31
N LYS A 115 1.57 -30.10 7.33
CA LYS A 115 0.32 -30.88 7.38
C LYS A 115 -0.92 -29.99 7.38
N GLN A 116 -0.92 -28.93 8.19
CA GLN A 116 -2.04 -27.98 8.23
C GLN A 116 -2.21 -27.24 6.89
N ALA A 117 -1.11 -26.86 6.25
CA ALA A 117 -1.14 -26.27 4.91
C ALA A 117 -1.67 -27.25 3.85
N GLU A 118 -1.28 -28.53 3.92
CA GLU A 118 -1.78 -29.56 3.00
C GLU A 118 -3.26 -29.87 3.23
N GLU A 119 -3.71 -29.99 4.48
CA GLU A 119 -5.12 -30.20 4.82
C GLU A 119 -5.99 -29.01 4.40
N SER A 120 -5.55 -27.78 4.65
CA SER A 120 -6.29 -26.59 4.21
C SER A 120 -6.36 -26.47 2.69
N ARG A 121 -5.30 -26.86 1.97
CA ARG A 121 -5.31 -26.96 0.51
C ARG A 121 -6.29 -28.02 0.03
N LYS A 122 -6.27 -29.23 0.61
CA LYS A 122 -7.22 -30.30 0.26
C LYS A 122 -8.67 -29.87 0.48
N GLN A 123 -8.97 -29.25 1.62
CA GLN A 123 -10.30 -28.73 1.92
C GLN A 123 -10.73 -27.61 0.96
N ALA A 124 -9.80 -26.75 0.54
CA ALA A 124 -10.08 -25.72 -0.46
C ALA A 124 -10.38 -26.35 -1.84
N ASP A 125 -9.56 -27.31 -2.26
CA ASP A 125 -9.74 -28.03 -3.53
C ASP A 125 -11.08 -28.82 -3.53
N GLU A 126 -11.43 -29.47 -2.42
CA GLU A 126 -12.71 -30.17 -2.24
C GLU A 126 -13.89 -29.20 -2.36
N LYS A 127 -13.85 -28.06 -1.67
CA LYS A 127 -14.92 -27.03 -1.76
C LYS A 127 -15.08 -26.47 -3.17
N VAL A 128 -13.98 -26.24 -3.89
CA VAL A 128 -14.05 -25.78 -5.28
C VAL A 128 -14.68 -26.85 -6.17
N ASN A 129 -14.29 -28.12 -6.00
CA ASN A 129 -14.88 -29.22 -6.76
C ASN A 129 -16.37 -29.41 -6.47
N GLU A 130 -16.81 -29.27 -5.22
CA GLU A 130 -18.23 -29.29 -4.85
C GLU A 130 -19.01 -28.16 -5.52
N GLN A 131 -18.45 -26.94 -5.56
CA GLN A 131 -19.09 -25.80 -6.23
C GLN A 131 -19.17 -25.99 -7.75
N ILE A 132 -18.13 -26.54 -8.38
CA ILE A 132 -18.12 -26.88 -9.80
C ILE A 132 -19.19 -27.93 -10.11
N ALA A 133 -19.27 -28.99 -9.30
CA ALA A 133 -20.25 -30.06 -9.48
C ALA A 133 -21.69 -29.53 -9.33
N ALA A 134 -21.96 -28.72 -8.30
CA ALA A 134 -23.26 -28.10 -8.08
C ALA A 134 -23.68 -27.18 -9.25
N MET A 135 -22.72 -26.46 -9.84
CA MET A 135 -22.97 -25.60 -10.98
C MET A 135 -23.25 -26.40 -12.25
N GLN A 136 -22.52 -27.49 -12.49
CA GLN A 136 -22.77 -28.41 -13.61
C GLN A 136 -24.12 -29.13 -13.49
N GLU A 137 -24.56 -29.46 -12.27
CA GLU A 137 -25.84 -30.12 -12.03
C GLU A 137 -27.03 -29.19 -12.31
N LYS A 138 -26.99 -27.95 -11.80
CA LYS A 138 -28.09 -26.98 -11.95
C LYS A 138 -28.09 -26.26 -13.30
N HIS A 139 -26.91 -25.98 -13.85
CA HIS A 139 -26.71 -25.21 -15.07
C HIS A 139 -25.81 -25.96 -16.04
N SER A 140 -26.28 -27.13 -16.48
CA SER A 140 -25.54 -28.01 -17.41
C SER A 140 -25.26 -27.40 -18.79
N ASP A 141 -25.96 -26.33 -19.14
CA ASP A 141 -25.80 -25.54 -20.36
C ASP A 141 -24.72 -24.46 -20.26
N VAL A 142 -24.23 -24.16 -19.05
CA VAL A 142 -23.23 -23.11 -18.81
C VAL A 142 -21.81 -23.67 -18.94
N ASP A 143 -21.06 -23.12 -19.90
CA ASP A 143 -19.62 -23.38 -19.98
C ASP A 143 -18.89 -22.63 -18.85
N LEU A 144 -18.57 -23.36 -17.78
CA LEU A 144 -17.83 -22.85 -16.64
C LEU A 144 -16.52 -22.18 -17.00
N LYS A 145 -15.82 -22.68 -18.01
CA LYS A 145 -14.53 -22.12 -18.41
C LYS A 145 -14.73 -20.74 -19.03
N ALA A 146 -15.70 -20.61 -19.92
CA ALA A 146 -16.07 -19.34 -20.53
C ALA A 146 -16.59 -18.33 -19.48
N LEU A 147 -17.39 -18.80 -18.51
CA LEU A 147 -17.91 -17.96 -17.43
C LEU A 147 -16.79 -17.39 -16.54
N LEU A 148 -15.83 -18.22 -16.15
CA LEU A 148 -14.70 -17.79 -15.31
C LEU A 148 -13.70 -16.90 -16.06
N GLU A 149 -13.67 -16.96 -17.39
CA GLU A 149 -12.89 -16.06 -18.25
C GLU A 149 -13.62 -14.72 -18.53
N ASP A 150 -14.94 -14.62 -18.27
CA ASP A 150 -15.71 -13.40 -18.48
C ASP A 150 -15.33 -12.32 -17.45
N GLN A 151 -14.77 -11.21 -17.95
CA GLN A 151 -14.33 -10.09 -17.10
C GLN A 151 -15.45 -9.40 -16.32
N LYS A 152 -16.69 -9.38 -16.82
CA LYS A 152 -17.85 -8.79 -16.13
C LYS A 152 -18.23 -9.68 -14.96
N PHE A 153 -18.28 -11.00 -15.17
CA PHE A 153 -18.55 -11.95 -14.11
C PHE A 153 -17.46 -11.92 -13.03
N VAL A 154 -16.18 -11.97 -13.41
CA VAL A 154 -15.05 -11.89 -12.46
C VAL A 154 -15.08 -10.60 -11.64
N LYS A 155 -15.42 -9.45 -12.25
CA LYS A 155 -15.57 -8.18 -11.53
C LYS A 155 -16.76 -8.18 -10.57
N PHE A 156 -17.87 -8.79 -10.96
CA PHE A 156 -19.06 -8.93 -10.11
C PHE A 156 -18.82 -9.87 -8.93
N ALA A 157 -18.08 -10.96 -9.17
CA ALA A 157 -17.70 -11.97 -8.19
C ALA A 157 -16.69 -11.47 -7.16
N LYS A 158 -15.87 -10.48 -7.52
CA LYS A 158 -14.77 -10.00 -6.68
C LYS A 158 -15.27 -9.48 -5.33
N GLY A 159 -14.83 -10.12 -4.25
CA GLY A 159 -15.14 -9.73 -2.88
C GLY A 159 -16.46 -10.30 -2.34
N LYS A 160 -17.20 -11.09 -3.14
CA LYS A 160 -18.37 -11.83 -2.68
C LYS A 160 -17.95 -13.23 -2.21
N ASN A 161 -18.43 -13.62 -1.03
CA ASN A 161 -18.21 -14.95 -0.46
C ASN A 161 -19.50 -15.77 -0.55
N LEU A 162 -20.01 -15.97 -1.77
CA LEU A 162 -21.21 -16.77 -2.05
C LEU A 162 -20.84 -18.05 -2.82
N PRO A 163 -21.63 -19.12 -2.72
CA PRO A 163 -21.50 -20.29 -3.58
C PRO A 163 -21.56 -19.91 -5.07
N LEU A 164 -20.83 -20.64 -5.92
CA LEU A 164 -20.72 -20.35 -7.36
C LEU A 164 -22.08 -20.27 -8.08
N VAL A 165 -23.03 -21.12 -7.70
CA VAL A 165 -24.39 -21.14 -8.26
C VAL A 165 -25.13 -19.84 -7.97
N GLU A 166 -25.23 -19.47 -6.70
CA GLU A 166 -25.92 -18.24 -6.27
C GLU A 166 -25.28 -17.01 -6.92
N LEU A 167 -23.94 -17.02 -7.01
CA LEU A 167 -23.19 -15.94 -7.64
C LEU A 167 -23.49 -15.79 -9.13
N TYR A 168 -23.69 -16.91 -9.82
CA TYR A 168 -24.08 -16.92 -11.23
C TYR A 168 -25.53 -16.45 -11.40
N GLU A 169 -26.46 -16.95 -10.60
CA GLU A 169 -27.88 -16.55 -10.64
C GLU A 169 -28.03 -15.02 -10.40
N ASP A 170 -27.37 -14.50 -9.36
CA ASP A 170 -27.30 -13.06 -9.06
C ASP A 170 -26.74 -12.24 -10.23
N PHE A 171 -25.73 -12.77 -10.93
CA PHE A 171 -25.12 -12.10 -12.07
C PHE A 171 -26.06 -12.03 -13.26
N VAL A 172 -26.76 -13.13 -13.55
CA VAL A 172 -27.75 -13.20 -14.63
C VAL A 172 -28.91 -12.24 -14.35
N GLU A 173 -29.41 -12.20 -13.11
CA GLU A 173 -30.45 -11.24 -12.70
C GLU A 173 -29.97 -9.79 -12.87
N PHE A 174 -28.77 -9.47 -12.37
CA PHE A 174 -28.19 -8.13 -12.51
C PHE A 174 -28.04 -7.70 -13.97
N VAL A 175 -27.55 -8.57 -14.86
CA VAL A 175 -27.44 -8.26 -16.29
C VAL A 175 -28.83 -8.06 -16.89
N GLY A 176 -29.79 -8.93 -16.58
CA GLY A 176 -31.17 -8.81 -17.05
C GLY A 176 -31.84 -7.50 -16.63
N GLU A 177 -31.66 -7.06 -15.39
CA GLU A 177 -32.16 -5.77 -14.90
C GLU A 177 -31.52 -4.59 -15.63
N THR A 178 -30.20 -4.62 -15.84
CA THR A 178 -29.49 -3.54 -16.54
C THR A 178 -29.88 -3.44 -18.01
N GLU A 179 -30.11 -4.57 -18.67
CA GLU A 179 -30.60 -4.62 -20.05
C GLU A 179 -32.04 -4.12 -20.14
N ALA A 180 -32.92 -4.57 -19.25
CA ALA A 180 -34.30 -4.11 -19.17
C ALA A 180 -34.38 -2.59 -18.92
N ALA A 181 -33.58 -2.06 -18.00
CA ALA A 181 -33.49 -0.64 -17.72
C ALA A 181 -32.96 0.17 -18.92
N THR A 182 -31.98 -0.37 -19.65
CA THR A 182 -31.43 0.27 -20.86
C THR A 182 -32.47 0.28 -21.99
N ILE A 183 -33.16 -0.83 -22.23
CA ILE A 183 -34.24 -0.93 -23.21
C ILE A 183 -35.37 0.05 -22.85
N ALA A 184 -35.79 0.12 -21.59
CA ALA A 184 -36.80 1.07 -21.13
C ALA A 184 -36.36 2.53 -21.36
N LYS A 185 -35.09 2.85 -21.12
CA LYS A 185 -34.54 4.19 -21.36
C LYS A 185 -34.44 4.53 -22.85
N VAL A 186 -34.12 3.57 -23.70
CA VAL A 186 -34.13 3.74 -25.16
C VAL A 186 -35.55 3.92 -25.67
N LYS A 187 -36.50 3.06 -25.28
CA LYS A 187 -37.92 3.21 -25.63
C LYS A 187 -38.50 4.56 -25.19
N SER A 188 -38.19 5.00 -23.97
CA SER A 188 -38.61 6.32 -23.49
C SER A 188 -38.02 7.48 -24.31
N LYS A 189 -36.78 7.35 -24.81
CA LYS A 189 -36.19 8.35 -25.71
C LYS A 189 -36.80 8.29 -27.12
N GLU A 190 -37.11 7.10 -27.61
CA GLU A 190 -37.73 6.88 -28.92
C GLU A 190 -39.16 7.44 -28.96
N GLU A 191 -39.97 7.19 -27.93
CA GLU A 191 -41.32 7.77 -27.77
C GLU A 191 -41.29 9.30 -27.68
N ARG A 192 -40.27 9.87 -27.03
CA ARG A 192 -40.03 11.33 -27.01
C ARG A 192 -39.56 11.88 -28.36
N SER A 193 -38.89 11.06 -29.17
CA SER A 193 -38.35 11.44 -30.48
C SER A 193 -39.43 11.41 -31.57
N THR A 194 -40.40 10.49 -31.49
CA THR A 194 -41.50 10.39 -32.48
C THR A 194 -42.68 11.33 -32.20
N GLY A 195 -42.66 12.09 -31.09
CA GLY A 195 -43.73 13.00 -30.70
C GLY A 195 -43.69 14.41 -31.32
N SER A 196 -42.65 14.75 -32.08
CA SER A 196 -42.49 16.09 -32.67
C SER A 196 -42.44 16.01 -34.20
N GLY A 197 -43.61 15.89 -34.84
CA GLY A 197 -43.65 15.74 -36.29
C GLY A 197 -45.04 15.58 -36.90
N LYS A 198 -46.01 16.44 -36.55
CA LYS A 198 -47.23 16.60 -37.36
C LYS A 198 -47.61 18.08 -37.49
N ASN A 199 -46.99 18.71 -38.48
CA ASN A 199 -47.32 20.05 -38.95
C ASN A 199 -48.65 19.96 -39.72
N SER A 200 -49.78 20.30 -39.08
CA SER A 200 -51.03 20.59 -39.78
C SER A 200 -51.12 22.10 -39.96
N GLY A 201 -51.18 22.53 -41.22
CA GLY A 201 -51.19 23.93 -41.62
C GLY A 201 -52.38 24.67 -41.01
N SER A 202 -52.09 25.51 -40.03
CA SER A 202 -52.98 26.55 -39.53
C SER A 202 -52.34 27.90 -39.84
N PRO A 203 -53.08 28.97 -40.21
CA PRO A 203 -52.53 30.25 -40.66
C PRO A 203 -51.90 31.12 -39.55
N GLY A 204 -51.41 30.47 -38.48
CA GLY A 204 -50.61 31.03 -37.40
C GLY A 204 -49.51 30.05 -36.97
N GLY A 205 -49.05 29.20 -37.88
CA GLY A 205 -48.12 28.10 -37.63
C GLY A 205 -46.69 28.57 -37.37
N ASN A 206 -46.07 27.98 -36.34
CA ASN A 206 -44.66 28.10 -36.04
C ASN A 206 -43.84 27.72 -37.29
N TYR A 207 -43.13 28.67 -37.90
CA TYR A 207 -42.43 28.58 -39.19
C TYR A 207 -41.22 27.61 -39.19
N GLY A 208 -41.32 26.46 -38.51
CA GLY A 208 -40.22 25.52 -38.30
C GLY A 208 -39.16 26.02 -37.33
N LEU A 209 -39.43 27.10 -36.57
CA LEU A 209 -38.47 27.69 -35.65
C LEU A 209 -38.49 27.00 -34.28
N THR A 210 -37.31 26.73 -33.74
CA THR A 210 -37.11 26.33 -32.34
C THR A 210 -37.39 27.50 -31.40
N ASP A 211 -37.67 27.25 -30.13
CA ASP A 211 -38.03 28.32 -29.19
C ASP A 211 -36.92 29.35 -28.96
N ASN A 212 -35.65 28.94 -29.04
CA ASN A 212 -34.52 29.87 -29.03
C ASN A 212 -34.49 30.77 -30.27
N GLN A 213 -34.85 30.25 -31.45
CA GLN A 213 -34.91 31.02 -32.69
C GLN A 213 -36.08 32.02 -32.70
N LYS A 214 -37.22 31.66 -32.09
CA LYS A 214 -38.32 32.62 -31.88
C LYS A 214 -37.92 33.76 -30.94
N LYS A 215 -37.18 33.44 -29.89
CA LYS A 215 -36.69 34.43 -28.93
C LYS A 215 -35.72 35.40 -29.61
N LEU A 216 -34.78 34.87 -30.40
CA LEU A 216 -33.87 35.67 -31.23
C LEU A 216 -34.61 36.52 -32.26
N ALA A 217 -35.66 36.01 -32.90
CA ALA A 217 -36.48 36.81 -33.82
C ALA A 217 -37.09 38.03 -33.11
N LYS A 218 -37.69 37.81 -31.92
CA LYS A 218 -38.26 38.91 -31.10
C LYS A 218 -37.21 39.89 -30.60
N GLU A 219 -36.06 39.40 -30.12
CA GLU A 219 -34.95 40.23 -29.65
C GLU A 219 -34.38 41.12 -30.78
N ASN A 220 -34.38 40.62 -32.02
CA ASN A 220 -33.95 41.37 -33.20
C ASN A 220 -35.10 42.15 -33.88
N GLY A 221 -36.27 42.25 -33.26
CA GLY A 221 -37.41 43.01 -33.79
C GLY A 221 -38.01 42.46 -35.09
N MET A 222 -37.73 41.20 -35.44
CA MET A 222 -38.23 40.54 -36.64
C MET A 222 -39.44 39.66 -36.32
N THR A 223 -40.36 39.53 -37.28
CA THR A 223 -41.42 38.53 -37.20
C THR A 223 -40.85 37.12 -37.36
N GLU A 224 -41.50 36.12 -36.75
CA GLU A 224 -41.11 34.71 -36.87
C GLU A 224 -41.02 34.26 -38.34
N LYS A 225 -41.86 34.83 -39.23
CA LYS A 225 -41.79 34.59 -40.68
C LYS A 225 -40.51 35.15 -41.31
N GLN A 226 -40.17 36.41 -41.02
CA GLN A 226 -38.98 37.05 -41.57
C GLN A 226 -37.70 36.36 -41.12
N TYR A 227 -37.66 35.90 -39.87
CA TYR A 227 -36.50 35.19 -39.34
C TYR A 227 -36.35 33.80 -39.97
N ALA A 228 -37.46 33.08 -40.21
CA ALA A 228 -37.43 31.82 -40.94
C ALA A 228 -36.98 32.00 -42.39
N ASP A 229 -37.46 33.04 -43.08
CA ASP A 229 -37.04 33.39 -44.44
C ASP A 229 -35.54 33.74 -44.49
N PHE A 230 -35.03 34.52 -43.52
CA PHE A 230 -33.60 34.83 -43.40
C PHE A 230 -32.74 33.58 -43.27
N LEU A 231 -33.12 32.64 -42.39
CA LEU A 231 -32.39 31.38 -42.23
C LEU A 231 -32.43 30.51 -43.50
N SER A 232 -33.49 30.58 -44.30
CA SER A 232 -33.57 29.82 -45.56
C SER A 232 -32.64 30.32 -46.65
N HIS A 233 -32.21 31.59 -46.58
CA HIS A 233 -31.25 32.20 -47.51
C HIS A 233 -29.79 32.04 -47.05
N ILE A 234 -29.58 31.63 -45.80
CA ILE A 234 -28.26 31.21 -45.31
C ILE A 234 -28.12 29.73 -45.64
N LYS A 235 -27.67 29.45 -46.87
CA LYS A 235 -27.11 28.15 -47.27
C LYS A 235 -25.65 28.31 -47.65
#